data_AF-A0A3B1DPX6-F1
#
_entry.id   AF-A0A3B1DPX6-F1
#
_cell.length_a   1.000
_cell.length_b   1.000
_cell.length_c   1.000
_cell.angle_alpha   90.00
_cell.angle_beta   90.00
_cell.angle_gamma   90.00
#
_symmetry.space_group_name_H-M   'P 1'
#
loop_
_entity.id
_entity.type
_entity.pdbx_description
1 polymer ?
#
loop_
_entity_poly.entity_id
_entity_poly.type
_entity_poly.pdbx_seq_one_letter_code
_entity_poly.pdbx_strand_id
1 'polypeptide(L)' 'SRTHELIESAGAELVFLPPYSPDLNPIEMVFSKIKQVLRSLACRTKDQLWHAMQSVLDQITPTDATNCFKHCGYTLREN' A
#
# COMPACT_ATOMS: atom_id res chain seq x y z
N SER A 1 -8.49 -12.81 -18.94
CA SER A 1 -7.88 -11.63 -19.59
C SER A 1 -6.37 -11.81 -19.54
N ARG A 2 -5.59 -11.17 -20.42
CA ARG A 2 -4.13 -11.28 -20.40
C ARG A 2 -3.52 -10.99 -19.02
N THR A 3 -4.08 -10.03 -18.29
CA THR A 3 -3.66 -9.70 -16.93
C THR A 3 -3.88 -10.85 -15.95
N HIS A 4 -5.04 -11.52 -15.98
CA HIS A 4 -5.33 -12.63 -15.06
C HIS A 4 -4.40 -13.81 -15.32
N GLU A 5 -4.18 -14.16 -16.59
CA GLU A 5 -3.27 -15.25 -16.98
C GLU A 5 -1.85 -15.01 -16.45
N LEU A 6 -1.36 -13.77 -16.50
CA LEU A 6 -0.04 -13.42 -15.99
C LEU A 6 0.03 -13.53 -14.46
N ILE A 7 -1.01 -13.12 -13.73
CA ILE A 7 -1.08 -13.24 -12.26
C ILE A 7 -1.05 -14.71 -11.85
N GLU A 8 -1.91 -15.54 -12.44
CA GLU A 8 -2.00 -16.96 -12.12
C GLU A 8 -0.71 -17.71 -12.50
N SER A 9 -0.08 -17.37 -13.63
CA SER A 9 1.20 -17.96 -14.05
C SER A 9 2.36 -17.66 -13.09
N ALA A 10 2.27 -16.58 -12.32
CA ALA A 10 3.24 -16.23 -11.28
C ALA A 10 2.94 -16.91 -9.92
N GLY A 11 1.88 -17.72 -9.84
CA GLY A 11 1.43 -18.37 -8.60
C GLY A 11 0.71 -17.44 -7.63
N ALA A 12 0.23 -16.29 -8.12
CA ALA A 12 -0.55 -15.34 -7.33
C ALA A 12 -2.06 -15.53 -7.57
N GLU A 13 -2.86 -15.11 -6.59
CA GLU A 13 -4.32 -15.13 -6.66
C GLU A 13 -4.87 -13.71 -6.79
N LEU A 14 -5.93 -13.55 -7.59
CA LEU A 14 -6.63 -12.28 -7.74
C LEU A 14 -7.78 -12.20 -6.74
N VAL A 15 -7.65 -11.31 -5.76
CA VAL A 15 -8.69 -11.02 -4.76
C VAL A 15 -9.50 -9.79 -5.19
N PHE A 16 -10.78 -10.00 -5.49
CA PHE A 16 -11.68 -8.90 -5.87
C PHE A 16 -12.29 -8.22 -4.64
N LEU A 17 -12.29 -6.89 -4.66
CA LEU A 17 -13.01 -6.07 -3.69
C LEU A 17 -14.42 -5.74 -4.22
N PRO A 18 -15.43 -5.61 -3.34
CA PRO A 18 -16.70 -5.03 -3.74
C PRO A 18 -16.50 -3.61 -4.30
N PRO A 19 -17.33 -3.17 -5.27
CA PRO A 19 -17.25 -1.82 -5.80
C PRO A 19 -17.32 -0.76 -4.69
N TYR A 20 -16.57 0.34 -4.86
CA TYR A 20 -16.53 1.47 -3.93
C TYR A 20 -16.23 1.11 -2.47
N SER A 21 -15.44 0.04 -2.24
CA SER A 21 -15.03 -0.39 -0.89
C SER A 21 -13.55 -0.10 -0.61
N PRO A 22 -13.12 1.17 -0.61
CA PRO A 22 -11.73 1.52 -0.32
C PRO A 22 -11.33 1.12 1.11
N ASP A 23 -12.30 1.04 2.02
CA ASP A 23 -12.09 0.62 3.42
C ASP A 23 -11.62 -0.84 3.53
N LEU A 24 -11.85 -1.65 2.49
CA LEU A 24 -11.38 -3.02 2.39
C LEU A 24 -10.03 -3.13 1.65
N ASN A 25 -9.42 -2.03 1.23
CA ASN A 25 -8.15 -2.03 0.52
C ASN A 25 -6.99 -1.59 1.43
N PRO A 26 -6.11 -2.51 1.89
CA PRO A 26 -5.06 -2.20 2.86
C PRO A 26 -4.07 -1.11 2.42
N ILE A 27 -3.89 -0.91 1.10
CA ILE A 27 -2.96 0.09 0.57
C ILE A 27 -3.40 1.53 0.87
N GLU A 28 -4.70 1.78 1.08
CA GLU A 28 -5.23 3.12 1.33
C GLU A 28 -4.69 3.72 2.64
N MET A 29 -4.51 2.89 3.67
CA MET A 29 -3.91 3.28 4.93
C MET A 29 -2.41 3.58 4.78
N VAL A 30 -1.70 2.75 4.02
CA VAL A 30 -0.27 2.96 3.70
C VAL A 30 -0.09 4.28 2.96
N PHE A 31 -0.93 4.57 1.95
CA PHE A 31 -0.92 5.85 1.25
C PHE A 31 -1.25 7.02 2.16
N SER A 32 -2.15 6.85 3.13
CA SER A 32 -2.45 7.88 4.11
C SER A 32 -1.23 8.22 4.98
N LYS A 33 -0.48 7.21 5.44
CA LYS A 33 0.80 7.41 6.15
C LYS A 33 1.86 8.09 5.28
N ILE A 34 2.06 7.62 4.05
CA ILE A 34 3.00 8.24 3.09
C ILE A 34 2.66 9.72 2.86
N LYS A 35 1.38 10.02 2.58
CA LYS A 35 0.91 11.40 2.38
C LYS A 35 1.13 12.26 3.62
N GLN A 36 0.93 11.71 4.83
CA GLN A 36 1.16 12.44 6.07
C GLN A 36 2.63 12.86 6.21
N VAL A 37 3.56 11.95 5.99
CA VAL A 37 5.00 12.24 6.07
C VAL A 37 5.42 13.21 4.96
N LEU A 38 4.99 13.00 3.72
CA LEU A 38 5.30 13.92 2.63
C LEU A 38 4.79 15.35 2.89
N ARG A 39 3.61 15.49 3.51
CA ARG A 39 3.06 16.80 3.89
C ARG A 39 3.89 17.49 4.96
N SER A 40 4.47 16.75 5.92
CA SER A 40 5.33 17.34 6.96
C SER A 40 6.67 17.85 6.42
N LEU A 41 7.16 17.26 5.32
CA LEU A 41 8.39 17.70 4.64
C LEU A 41 8.21 19.00 3.82
N ALA A 42 6.97 19.41 3.56
CA ALA A 42 6.63 20.66 2.88
C ALA A 42 7.36 20.89 1.53
N CYS A 43 7.71 19.83 0.79
CA CYS A 43 8.36 19.92 -0.52
C CYS A 43 7.56 20.83 -1.47
N ARG A 44 8.26 21.72 -2.18
CA ARG A 44 7.64 22.71 -3.11
C ARG A 44 7.98 22.46 -4.57
N THR A 45 8.85 21.49 -4.85
CA THR A 45 9.20 21.07 -6.21
C THR A 45 9.03 19.57 -6.38
N LYS A 46 8.85 19.14 -7.64
CA LYS A 46 8.80 17.71 -7.99
C LYS A 46 10.11 17.01 -7.65
N ASP A 47 11.24 17.67 -7.86
CA ASP A 47 12.56 17.11 -7.55
C ASP A 47 12.72 16.88 -6.06
N GLN A 48 12.36 17.86 -5.21
CA GLN A 48 12.39 17.69 -3.76
C GLN A 48 11.49 16.53 -3.31
N LEU A 49 10.29 16.43 -3.89
CA LEU A 49 9.38 15.33 -3.62
C LEU A 49 10.00 13.98 -3.99
N TRP A 50 10.65 13.88 -5.16
CA TRP A 50 11.27 12.64 -5.60
C TRP A 50 12.45 12.22 -4.75
N HIS A 51 13.32 13.16 -4.37
CA HIS A 51 14.45 12.88 -3.49
C HIS A 51 13.99 12.45 -2.09
N ALA A 52 12.87 12.98 -1.60
CA ALA A 52 12.30 12.61 -0.32
C ALA A 52 11.61 11.23 -0.34
N MET A 53 11.06 10.80 -1.49
CA MET A 53 10.16 9.63 -1.56
C MET A 53 10.79 8.37 -0.98
N GLN A 54 12.05 8.04 -1.33
CA GLN A 54 12.72 6.84 -0.81
C GLN A 54 12.74 6.84 0.73
N SER A 55 13.16 7.94 1.35
CA SER A 55 13.19 8.06 2.81
C SER A 55 11.82 8.00 3.48
N VAL A 56 10.75 8.34 2.76
CA VAL A 56 9.38 8.18 3.25
C VAL A 56 8.92 6.74 3.15
N LEU A 57 9.25 6.05 2.04
CA LEU A 57 8.93 4.63 1.88
C LEU A 57 9.68 3.78 2.91
N ASP A 58 10.91 4.13 3.26
CA ASP A 58 11.71 3.45 4.29
C ASP A 58 11.08 3.52 5.69
N GLN A 59 10.14 4.45 5.93
CA GLN A 59 9.40 4.56 7.19
C GLN A 59 8.17 3.63 7.27
N ILE A 60 7.85 2.91 6.19
CA ILE A 60 6.79 1.90 6.19
C ILE A 60 7.37 0.58 6.69
N THR A 61 6.87 0.11 7.82
CA THR A 61 7.37 -1.09 8.49
C THR A 61 6.51 -2.31 8.17
N PRO A 62 7.04 -3.54 8.34
CA PRO A 62 6.23 -4.77 8.28
C PRO A 62 5.06 -4.78 9.28
N THR A 63 5.22 -4.08 10.41
CA THR A 63 4.16 -3.94 11.41
C THR A 63 3.02 -3.06 10.90
N ASP A 64 3.34 -1.96 10.19
CA ASP A 64 2.31 -1.13 9.54
C ASP A 64 1.51 -1.96 8.53
N ALA A 65 2.19 -2.74 7.68
CA ALA A 65 1.54 -3.60 6.71
C ALA A 65 0.60 -4.60 7.40
N THR A 66 1.11 -5.32 8.41
CA THR A 66 0.32 -6.25 9.22
C THR A 66 -0.93 -5.59 9.81
N ASN A 67 -0.79 -4.39 10.37
CA ASN A 67 -1.90 -3.67 10.98
C ASN A 67 -2.92 -3.19 9.94
N CYS A 68 -2.48 -2.78 8.74
CA CYS A 68 -3.38 -2.39 7.65
C CYS A 68 -4.24 -3.57 7.18
N PHE A 69 -3.63 -4.74 6.95
CA PHE A 69 -4.37 -5.94 6.59
C PHE A 69 -5.37 -6.35 7.67
N LYS A 70 -4.96 -6.36 8.96
CA LYS A 70 -5.86 -6.64 10.09
C LYS A 70 -7.01 -5.65 10.17
N HIS A 71 -6.75 -4.35 9.94
CA HIS A 71 -7.78 -3.31 9.96
C HIS A 71 -8.87 -3.54 8.90
N CYS A 72 -8.48 -4.00 7.71
CA CYS A 72 -9.42 -4.35 6.64
C CYS A 72 -10.10 -5.73 6.82
N GLY A 73 -9.86 -6.43 7.95
CA GLY A 73 -10.46 -7.72 8.25
C GLY A 73 -9.73 -8.94 7.66
N TYR A 74 -8.53 -8.76 7.10
CA TYR A 74 -7.76 -9.88 6.57
C TYR A 74 -7.01 -10.63 7.68
N THR A 75 -7.05 -11.96 7.60
CA THR A 75 -6.18 -12.82 8.40
C THR A 75 -4.91 -13.09 7.62
N LEU A 76 -3.78 -12.64 8.15
CA LEU A 76 -2.48 -13.00 7.60
C LEU A 76 -2.10 -14.39 8.10
N ARG A 77 -1.60 -15.23 7.20
CA ARG A 77 -0.99 -16.51 7.61
C ARG A 77 0.31 -16.19 8.35
N GLU A 78 0.41 -16.66 9.58
CA GLU A 78 1.68 -16.66 10.30
C GLU A 78 2.56 -17.74 9.67
N ASN A 79 3.78 -17.38 9.29
CA ASN A 79 4.80 -18.31 8.79
C ASN A 79 5.50 -19.01 9.94
#